data_AF-A0A6S7HI67-F1
#
_entry.id   AF-A0A6S7HI67-F1
#
_cell.length_a   1.000
_cell.length_b   1.000
_cell.length_c   1.000
_cell.angle_alpha   90.00
_cell.angle_beta   90.00
_cell.angle_gamma   90.00
#
_symmetry.space_group_name_H-M   'P 1'
#
loop_
_entity.id
_entity.type
_entity.pdbx_description
1 polymer ?
#
loop_
_entity_poly.entity_id
_entity_poly.type
_entity_poly.pdbx_seq_one_letter_code
_entity_poly.pdbx_strand_id
1 'polypeptide(L)'
;MEEELKAVKNSLTRVADTLERIESSRSSPGPSRQTLPGPSRQTSSGTSVQQAVTSCPSTHSNVPSTSTHSKILKPNITQMRQAQEHRRLFSFGGRNVKCTNGKSNKGKERKPTCTLKFVALSEMATSKPPSKIRDKTALLNAGLGEASIQFFLDMSRLECHYKILERFPKLKETGYEILLFQRGDDSGFVNIGGPQTARWLKDAAGCAKIYLRPLQKDVDMGLIDSDDEPQ
;
A
#
# COMPACT_ATOMS: atom_id res chain seq x y z
N MET A 1 -51.51 -27.17 -11.18
CA MET A 1 -50.48 -27.21 -10.11
C MET A 1 -49.55 -28.42 -10.22
N GLU A 2 -50.04 -29.65 -10.45
CA GLU A 2 -49.13 -30.82 -10.61
C GLU A 2 -48.22 -30.75 -11.85
N GLU A 3 -48.70 -30.16 -12.94
CA GLU A 3 -47.94 -30.07 -14.19
C GLU A 3 -46.72 -29.12 -14.09
N GLU A 4 -46.88 -28.00 -13.37
CA GLU A 4 -45.78 -27.07 -13.13
C GLU A 4 -44.71 -27.67 -12.20
N LEU A 5 -45.11 -28.47 -11.21
CA LEU A 5 -44.16 -29.16 -10.33
C LEU A 5 -43.30 -30.17 -11.11
N LYS A 6 -43.85 -30.78 -12.17
CA LYS A 6 -43.11 -31.71 -13.04
C LYS A 6 -42.12 -30.98 -13.94
N ALA A 7 -42.47 -29.80 -14.44
CA ALA A 7 -41.56 -28.95 -15.21
C ALA A 7 -40.37 -28.46 -14.38
N VAL A 8 -40.62 -28.02 -13.14
CA VAL A 8 -39.56 -27.56 -12.22
C VAL A 8 -38.60 -28.70 -11.86
N LYS A 9 -39.11 -29.91 -11.60
CA LYS A 9 -38.26 -31.09 -11.32
C LYS A 9 -37.34 -31.44 -12.49
N ASN A 10 -37.85 -31.44 -13.72
CA ASN A 10 -37.05 -31.72 -14.91
C ASN A 10 -35.98 -30.64 -15.16
N SER A 11 -36.27 -29.38 -14.84
CA SER A 11 -35.27 -28.30 -14.93
C SER A 11 -34.17 -28.48 -13.90
N LEU A 12 -34.51 -28.91 -12.67
CA LEU A 12 -33.53 -29.11 -11.60
C LEU A 12 -32.56 -30.26 -11.93
N THR A 13 -33.05 -31.36 -12.53
CA THR A 13 -32.20 -32.47 -12.97
C THR A 13 -31.18 -32.04 -14.03
N ARG A 14 -31.58 -31.20 -14.98
CA ARG A 14 -30.66 -30.67 -16.02
C ARG A 14 -29.55 -29.79 -15.44
N VAL A 15 -29.84 -29.04 -14.38
CA VAL A 15 -28.84 -28.21 -13.70
C VAL A 15 -27.83 -29.08 -12.94
N ALA A 16 -28.27 -30.18 -12.33
CA ALA A 16 -27.39 -31.12 -11.62
C ALA A 16 -26.37 -31.79 -12.56
N ASP A 17 -26.80 -32.28 -13.73
CA ASP A 17 -25.90 -32.87 -14.74
C ASP A 17 -24.84 -31.88 -15.28
N THR A 18 -25.16 -30.59 -15.29
CA THR A 18 -24.22 -29.56 -15.79
C THR A 18 -23.10 -29.29 -14.79
N LEU A 19 -23.34 -29.47 -13.49
CA LEU A 19 -22.34 -29.24 -12.44
C LEU A 19 -21.29 -30.35 -12.37
N GLU A 20 -21.67 -31.63 -12.52
CA GLU A 20 -20.69 -32.74 -12.54
C GLU A 20 -19.71 -32.67 -13.71
N ARG A 21 -20.14 -32.12 -14.85
CA ARG A 21 -19.28 -31.96 -16.03
C ARG A 21 -18.18 -30.91 -15.84
N ILE A 22 -18.44 -29.88 -15.02
CA ILE A 22 -17.46 -28.81 -14.75
C ILE A 22 -16.37 -29.30 -13.79
N GLU A 23 -16.71 -30.19 -12.86
CA GLU A 23 -15.75 -30.68 -11.86
C GLU A 23 -14.74 -31.68 -12.44
N SER A 24 -15.13 -32.44 -13.46
CA SER A 24 -14.27 -33.44 -14.13
C SER A 24 -13.15 -32.85 -15.01
N SER A 25 -13.10 -31.54 -15.22
CA SER A 25 -12.11 -30.89 -16.13
C SER A 25 -10.92 -30.22 -15.42
N ARG A 26 -10.80 -30.33 -14.07
CA ARG A 26 -9.70 -29.70 -13.29
C ARG A 26 -8.47 -30.57 -13.02
N SER A 27 -8.43 -31.80 -13.54
CA SER A 27 -7.29 -32.70 -13.37
C SER A 27 -6.48 -32.80 -14.67
N SER A 28 -5.50 -31.91 -14.85
CA SER A 28 -4.45 -32.10 -15.86
C SER A 28 -3.07 -31.83 -15.27
N PRO A 29 -2.15 -32.82 -15.22
CA PRO A 29 -0.79 -32.65 -14.74
C PRO A 29 0.07 -31.97 -15.81
N GLY A 30 0.77 -30.89 -15.41
CA GLY A 30 1.59 -30.08 -16.30
C GLY A 30 2.89 -30.77 -16.75
N PRO A 31 3.42 -30.43 -17.95
CA PRO A 31 4.61 -31.06 -18.51
C PRO A 31 5.92 -30.53 -17.91
N SER A 32 6.88 -31.44 -17.80
CA SER A 32 8.25 -31.30 -17.30
C SER A 32 9.06 -30.23 -18.02
N ARG A 33 9.72 -29.36 -17.24
CA ARG A 33 10.73 -28.39 -17.70
C ARG A 33 11.98 -29.12 -18.22
N GLN A 34 12.31 -28.93 -19.49
CA GLN A 34 13.64 -29.22 -20.05
C GLN A 34 14.58 -28.02 -19.85
N THR A 35 15.78 -28.34 -19.40
CA THR A 35 16.92 -27.46 -19.14
C THR A 35 17.72 -27.26 -20.44
N LEU A 36 18.11 -26.03 -20.77
CA LEU A 36 19.14 -25.76 -21.79
C LEU A 36 20.18 -24.73 -21.31
N PRO A 37 21.43 -24.83 -21.79
CA PRO A 37 22.60 -24.16 -21.22
C PRO A 37 22.90 -22.80 -21.88
N GLY A 38 23.51 -21.91 -21.11
CA GLY A 38 23.90 -20.56 -21.53
C GLY A 38 25.18 -20.50 -22.36
N PRO A 39 25.38 -19.43 -23.14
CA PRO A 39 26.64 -19.17 -23.82
C PRO A 39 27.57 -18.23 -23.01
N SER A 40 28.83 -18.66 -22.92
CA SER A 40 30.00 -17.88 -22.54
C SER A 40 30.19 -16.64 -23.44
N ARG A 41 30.62 -15.52 -22.85
CA ARG A 41 31.29 -14.46 -23.61
C ARG A 41 32.39 -13.80 -22.77
N GLN A 42 33.61 -14.03 -23.21
CA GLN A 42 34.84 -13.39 -22.76
C GLN A 42 35.07 -12.06 -23.51
N THR A 43 35.64 -11.10 -22.77
CA THR A 43 36.68 -10.12 -23.16
C THR A 43 36.51 -9.24 -24.41
N SER A 44 36.56 -7.92 -24.21
CA SER A 44 37.72 -7.12 -24.67
C SER A 44 37.71 -5.69 -24.13
N SER A 45 38.93 -5.17 -24.02
CA SER A 45 39.47 -3.94 -23.47
C SER A 45 39.36 -2.70 -24.37
N GLY A 46 39.44 -1.52 -23.75
CA GLY A 46 39.75 -0.22 -24.37
C GLY A 46 39.04 0.92 -23.61
N THR A 47 39.67 1.93 -23.00
CA THR A 47 40.59 2.83 -23.69
C THR A 47 40.05 4.28 -23.80
N SER A 48 40.06 5.09 -22.73
CA SER A 48 40.44 6.53 -22.75
C SER A 48 39.40 7.69 -22.81
N VAL A 49 39.33 8.43 -21.69
CA VAL A 49 39.42 9.91 -21.46
C VAL A 49 38.38 10.89 -22.06
N GLN A 50 37.70 11.64 -21.16
CA GLN A 50 37.63 13.13 -21.02
C GLN A 50 36.45 13.50 -20.07
N GLN A 51 36.72 13.79 -18.79
CA GLN A 51 36.80 15.14 -18.18
C GLN A 51 35.65 16.12 -18.51
N ALA A 52 34.78 16.36 -17.52
CA ALA A 52 34.23 17.68 -17.24
C ALA A 52 33.91 17.78 -15.74
N VAL A 53 34.43 18.85 -15.15
CA VAL A 53 34.46 19.19 -13.72
C VAL A 53 33.17 19.91 -13.31
N THR A 54 32.55 19.53 -12.20
CA THR A 54 31.72 20.45 -11.40
C THR A 54 31.74 20.02 -9.94
N SER A 55 32.36 20.87 -9.12
CA SER A 55 32.64 20.72 -7.70
C SER A 55 31.45 21.15 -6.82
N CYS A 56 31.11 20.35 -5.81
CA CYS A 56 30.31 20.76 -4.66
C CYS A 56 31.17 20.68 -3.39
N PRO A 57 31.24 21.73 -2.55
CA PRO A 57 32.12 21.75 -1.39
C PRO A 57 31.56 20.93 -0.23
N SER A 58 32.34 19.95 0.22
CA SER A 58 32.14 19.20 1.47
C SER A 58 32.94 19.87 2.59
N THR A 59 32.25 20.51 3.53
CA THR A 59 32.91 21.14 4.68
C THR A 59 33.21 20.08 5.75
N HIS A 60 34.46 19.63 5.78
CA HIS A 60 35.05 18.92 6.92
C HIS A 60 35.36 19.94 8.02
N SER A 61 34.77 19.78 9.21
CA SER A 61 35.28 20.43 10.42
C SER A 61 35.91 19.37 11.32
N ASN A 62 37.25 19.33 11.28
CA ASN A 62 38.09 18.76 12.32
C ASN A 62 37.82 19.51 13.63
N VAL A 63 37.61 18.78 14.72
CA VAL A 63 37.72 19.32 16.08
C VAL A 63 38.64 18.41 16.90
N PRO A 64 39.71 18.95 17.51
CA PRO A 64 40.69 18.17 18.24
C PRO A 64 40.18 17.72 19.60
N SER A 65 40.57 16.50 19.99
CA SER A 65 40.49 16.00 21.36
C SER A 65 41.63 16.61 22.19
N THR A 66 41.28 17.25 23.30
CA THR A 66 42.21 17.48 24.41
C THR A 66 41.53 17.10 25.73
N SER A 67 42.14 16.12 26.38
CA SER A 67 42.00 15.81 27.80
C SER A 67 42.37 17.05 28.63
N THR A 68 41.71 17.30 29.77
CA THR A 68 42.34 17.39 31.11
C THR A 68 41.26 17.61 32.20
N HIS A 69 41.45 16.92 33.32
CA HIS A 69 40.78 17.04 34.61
C HIS A 69 40.45 18.49 35.05
N SER A 70 39.31 18.68 35.75
CA SER A 70 39.29 18.87 37.21
C SER A 70 38.10 19.72 37.70
N LYS A 71 37.62 19.35 38.90
CA LYS A 71 36.84 20.12 39.89
C LYS A 71 35.35 20.33 39.63
N ILE A 72 34.59 19.56 40.40
CA ILE A 72 33.21 19.79 40.83
C ILE A 72 33.04 21.26 41.24
N LEU A 73 32.30 22.03 40.44
CA LEU A 73 31.76 23.32 40.81
C LEU A 73 30.25 23.32 40.57
N LYS A 74 29.53 23.79 41.59
CA LYS A 74 28.08 23.79 41.71
C LYS A 74 27.42 24.48 40.51
N PRO A 75 26.33 23.95 39.95
CA PRO A 75 25.70 24.52 38.76
C PRO A 75 25.14 25.92 39.07
N ASN A 76 25.61 26.89 38.30
CA ASN A 76 25.13 28.27 38.30
C ASN A 76 23.67 28.28 37.77
N ILE A 77 22.74 28.74 38.60
CA ILE A 77 21.28 28.73 38.36
C ILE A 77 20.89 29.36 37.00
N THR A 78 21.70 30.30 36.51
CA THR A 78 21.48 30.99 35.23
C THR A 78 21.72 30.10 34.01
N GLN A 79 22.70 29.17 34.07
CA GLN A 79 22.99 28.25 32.96
C GLN A 79 21.91 27.18 32.78
N MET A 80 21.30 26.71 33.88
CA MET A 80 20.16 25.78 33.79
C MET A 80 18.96 26.43 33.08
N ARG A 81 18.72 27.73 33.31
CA ARG A 81 17.61 28.46 32.70
C ARG A 81 17.79 28.62 31.19
N GLN A 82 19.00 28.94 30.75
CA GLN A 82 19.33 29.04 29.33
C GLN A 82 19.24 27.67 28.63
N ALA A 83 19.74 26.60 29.25
CA ALA A 83 19.62 25.25 28.71
C ALA A 83 18.15 24.78 28.61
N GLN A 84 17.31 25.17 29.57
CA GLN A 84 15.88 24.84 29.58
C GLN A 84 15.11 25.62 28.50
N GLU A 85 15.40 26.91 28.31
CA GLU A 85 14.81 27.72 27.23
C GLU A 85 15.29 27.26 25.84
N HIS A 86 16.56 26.90 25.69
CA HIS A 86 17.06 26.31 24.43
C HIS A 86 16.36 24.97 24.13
N ARG A 87 16.12 24.15 25.17
CA ARG A 87 15.32 22.93 25.01
C ARG A 87 13.85 23.23 24.68
N ARG A 88 13.27 24.32 25.19
CA ARG A 88 11.89 24.75 24.91
C ARG A 88 11.71 25.29 23.49
N LEU A 89 12.66 26.08 23.01
CA LEU A 89 12.59 26.74 21.71
C LEU A 89 13.03 25.83 20.56
N PHE A 90 13.93 24.88 20.80
CA PHE A 90 14.52 24.03 19.75
C PHE A 90 14.12 22.55 19.80
N SER A 91 13.24 22.13 20.72
CA SER A 91 12.66 20.77 20.66
C SER A 91 11.49 20.69 19.67
N PHE A 92 11.76 20.91 18.38
CA PHE A 92 10.83 20.56 17.32
C PHE A 92 10.86 19.04 17.10
N GLY A 93 10.06 18.30 17.88
CA GLY A 93 9.79 16.88 17.60
C GLY A 93 9.82 15.91 18.79
N GLY A 94 10.21 16.33 19.98
CA GLY A 94 10.30 15.45 21.15
C GLY A 94 9.02 15.41 21.99
N ARG A 95 7.96 14.75 21.52
CA ARG A 95 6.81 14.39 22.38
C ARG A 95 7.22 13.28 23.36
N ASN A 96 7.83 13.66 24.47
CA ASN A 96 7.77 12.90 25.72
C ASN A 96 7.10 13.79 26.77
N VAL A 97 5.79 13.95 26.61
CA VAL A 97 4.94 14.54 27.65
C VAL A 97 4.82 13.51 28.76
N LYS A 98 5.59 13.69 29.84
CA LYS A 98 5.31 13.04 31.12
C LYS A 98 4.10 13.78 31.70
N CYS A 99 2.90 13.27 31.43
CA CYS A 99 1.67 13.80 32.00
C CYS A 99 1.73 13.62 33.53
N THR A 100 1.83 14.71 34.27
CA THR A 100 1.59 14.75 35.71
C THR A 100 0.09 14.62 35.98
N ASN A 101 -0.25 13.96 37.09
CA ASN A 101 -1.59 13.72 37.62
C ASN A 101 -2.61 14.82 37.33
N GLY A 102 -3.40 14.65 36.28
CA GLY A 102 -4.69 15.29 36.10
C GLY A 102 -5.74 14.19 36.15
N LYS A 103 -6.69 14.28 37.08
CA LYS A 103 -7.92 13.48 37.11
C LYS A 103 -8.56 13.57 35.73
N SER A 104 -8.40 12.55 34.90
CA SER A 104 -8.88 12.58 33.52
C SER A 104 -10.38 12.32 33.53
N ASN A 105 -11.12 13.30 33.05
CA ASN A 105 -12.50 13.11 32.62
C ASN A 105 -12.59 11.85 31.75
N LYS A 106 -13.58 11.00 32.03
CA LYS A 106 -13.92 9.76 31.34
C LYS A 106 -14.22 10.06 29.86
N GLY A 107 -13.15 10.23 29.07
CA GLY A 107 -13.23 10.47 27.64
C GLY A 107 -13.81 9.24 26.96
N LYS A 108 -14.78 9.44 26.06
CA LYS A 108 -15.36 8.38 25.22
C LYS A 108 -14.23 7.52 24.64
N GLU A 109 -14.30 6.21 24.87
CA GLU A 109 -13.34 5.25 24.32
C GLU A 109 -13.29 5.42 22.80
N ARG A 110 -12.16 5.91 22.29
CA ARG A 110 -11.98 6.07 20.84
C ARG A 110 -11.64 4.70 20.27
N LYS A 111 -12.51 4.18 19.40
CA LYS A 111 -12.21 2.96 18.65
C LYS A 111 -10.88 3.12 17.90
N PRO A 112 -9.98 2.13 17.96
CA PRO A 112 -8.70 2.23 17.28
C PRO A 112 -8.92 2.19 15.76
N THR A 113 -8.29 3.12 15.05
CA THR A 113 -8.37 3.24 13.60
C THR A 113 -7.01 3.08 12.94
N CYS A 114 -7.00 2.74 11.65
CA CYS A 114 -5.84 2.79 10.79
C CYS A 114 -6.20 3.45 9.46
N THR A 115 -5.26 4.19 8.89
CA THR A 115 -5.45 4.87 7.61
C THR A 115 -4.46 4.27 6.62
N LEU A 116 -4.97 3.71 5.52
CA LEU A 116 -4.18 3.03 4.50
C LEU A 116 -4.32 3.75 3.16
N LYS A 117 -3.25 3.72 2.36
CA LYS A 117 -3.20 4.34 1.04
C LYS A 117 -3.44 3.29 -0.02
N PHE A 118 -4.46 3.51 -0.84
CA PHE A 118 -4.81 2.68 -1.98
C PHE A 118 -4.53 3.42 -3.28
N VAL A 119 -4.22 2.68 -4.32
CA VAL A 119 -4.13 3.16 -5.69
C VAL A 119 -4.86 2.15 -6.55
N ALA A 120 -5.94 2.56 -7.23
CA ALA A 120 -6.56 1.68 -8.21
C ALA A 120 -5.79 1.76 -9.54
N LEU A 121 -5.83 0.68 -10.31
CA LEU A 121 -5.24 0.60 -11.63
C LEU A 121 -6.37 0.49 -12.66
N SER A 122 -6.12 0.98 -13.87
CA SER A 122 -7.07 0.85 -14.98
C SER A 122 -6.98 -0.51 -15.65
N GLU A 123 -5.78 -1.07 -15.80
CA GLU A 123 -5.56 -2.30 -16.58
C GLU A 123 -5.34 -3.53 -15.68
N MET A 124 -5.84 -4.68 -16.12
CA MET A 124 -5.69 -5.98 -15.46
C MET A 124 -4.27 -6.53 -15.57
N ALA A 125 -3.55 -6.22 -16.65
CA ALA A 125 -2.21 -6.74 -16.94
C ALA A 125 -1.07 -5.82 -16.45
N THR A 126 -1.37 -4.76 -15.69
CA THR A 126 -0.33 -3.85 -15.22
C THR A 126 0.67 -4.58 -14.30
N SER A 127 1.94 -4.57 -14.69
CA SER A 127 3.05 -5.21 -13.96
C SER A 127 3.80 -4.24 -13.02
N LYS A 128 3.74 -2.93 -13.30
CA LYS A 128 4.48 -1.90 -12.56
C LYS A 128 3.57 -0.74 -12.17
N PRO A 129 3.82 -0.07 -11.03
CA PRO A 129 3.04 1.07 -10.61
C PRO A 129 3.21 2.24 -11.61
N PRO A 130 2.19 3.09 -11.77
CA PRO A 130 2.27 4.25 -12.64
C PRO A 130 3.41 5.17 -12.16
N SER A 131 4.43 5.35 -13.00
CA SER A 131 5.60 6.16 -12.66
C SER A 131 5.45 7.61 -13.12
N LYS A 132 4.83 7.83 -14.28
CA LYS A 132 4.70 9.16 -14.89
C LYS A 132 3.60 9.95 -14.18
N ILE A 133 3.81 11.25 -14.02
CA ILE A 133 2.85 12.15 -13.38
C ILE A 133 1.55 12.21 -14.19
N ARG A 134 1.65 12.26 -15.54
CA ARG A 134 0.48 12.28 -16.43
C ARG A 134 -0.45 11.11 -16.18
N ASP A 135 0.09 9.89 -16.12
CA ASP A 135 -0.69 8.67 -15.90
C ASP A 135 -1.35 8.68 -14.52
N LYS A 136 -0.63 9.12 -13.47
CA LYS A 136 -1.20 9.27 -12.11
C LYS A 136 -2.35 10.27 -12.08
N THR A 137 -2.20 11.41 -12.76
CA THR A 137 -3.25 12.42 -12.83
C THR A 137 -4.46 11.92 -13.62
N ALA A 138 -4.25 11.19 -14.72
CA ALA A 138 -5.33 10.59 -15.50
C ALA A 138 -6.14 9.59 -14.67
N LEU A 139 -5.47 8.70 -13.92
CA LEU A 139 -6.13 7.78 -13.00
C LEU A 139 -6.90 8.53 -11.90
N LEU A 140 -6.32 9.59 -11.33
CA LEU A 140 -7.00 10.39 -10.31
C LEU A 140 -8.27 11.06 -10.85
N ASN A 141 -8.21 11.66 -12.04
CA ASN A 141 -9.35 12.28 -12.71
C ASN A 141 -10.44 11.25 -13.05
N ALA A 142 -10.06 10.02 -13.36
CA ALA A 142 -10.98 8.91 -13.62
C ALA A 142 -11.58 8.27 -12.34
N GLY A 143 -11.21 8.75 -11.14
CA GLY A 143 -11.60 8.16 -9.86
C GLY A 143 -10.86 6.87 -9.50
N LEU A 144 -9.80 6.51 -10.23
CA LEU A 144 -8.97 5.32 -10.04
C LEU A 144 -7.59 5.62 -9.44
N GLY A 145 -7.31 6.83 -8.97
CA GLY A 145 -5.98 7.22 -8.49
C GLY A 145 -5.64 6.84 -7.05
N GLU A 146 -4.71 7.58 -6.44
CA GLU A 146 -4.36 7.43 -5.04
C GLU A 146 -5.47 7.97 -4.13
N ALA A 147 -5.92 7.15 -3.18
CA ALA A 147 -6.88 7.55 -2.15
C ALA A 147 -6.47 7.01 -0.77
N SER A 148 -6.83 7.76 0.26
CA SER A 148 -6.60 7.38 1.66
C SER A 148 -7.91 6.95 2.28
N ILE A 149 -7.98 5.73 2.79
CA ILE A 149 -9.18 5.17 3.43
C ILE A 149 -8.88 4.92 4.89
N GLN A 150 -9.73 5.47 5.76
CA GLN A 150 -9.68 5.19 7.19
C GLN A 150 -10.58 4.00 7.53
N PHE A 151 -9.99 3.02 8.22
CA PHE A 151 -10.67 1.86 8.76
C PHE A 151 -10.66 1.86 10.28
N PHE A 152 -11.67 1.24 10.88
CA PHE A 152 -11.64 0.80 12.27
C PHE A 152 -11.01 -0.60 12.33
N LEU A 153 -10.20 -0.88 13.34
CA LEU A 153 -9.49 -2.17 13.43
C LEU A 153 -10.40 -3.36 13.72
N ASP A 154 -11.62 -3.12 14.20
CA ASP A 154 -12.67 -4.11 14.45
C ASP A 154 -13.54 -4.39 13.22
N MET A 155 -13.34 -3.70 12.09
CA MET A 155 -14.13 -3.93 10.89
C MET A 155 -13.91 -5.33 10.30
N SER A 156 -15.03 -5.93 9.92
CA SER A 156 -15.09 -7.19 9.21
C SER A 156 -14.53 -7.06 7.78
N ARG A 157 -14.20 -8.22 7.18
CA ARG A 157 -13.75 -8.29 5.79
C ARG A 157 -14.75 -7.64 4.82
N LEU A 158 -16.04 -7.86 5.05
CA LEU A 158 -17.09 -7.38 4.16
C LEU A 158 -17.24 -5.85 4.26
N GLU A 159 -17.17 -5.28 5.47
CA GLU A 159 -17.18 -3.83 5.66
C GLU A 159 -15.95 -3.15 5.04
N CYS A 160 -14.75 -3.74 5.20
CA CYS A 160 -13.56 -3.26 4.52
C CYS A 160 -13.72 -3.26 3.00
N HIS A 161 -14.29 -4.34 2.45
CA HIS A 161 -14.58 -4.46 1.03
C HIS A 161 -15.55 -3.36 0.55
N TYR A 162 -16.65 -3.12 1.27
CA TYR A 162 -17.61 -2.06 0.93
C TYR A 162 -16.98 -0.67 1.00
N LYS A 163 -16.17 -0.37 2.03
CA LYS A 163 -15.42 0.88 2.15
C LYS A 163 -14.47 1.12 0.96
N ILE A 164 -13.85 0.06 0.46
CA ILE A 164 -12.99 0.14 -0.73
C ILE A 164 -13.83 0.46 -1.96
N LEU A 165 -14.96 -0.24 -2.16
CA LEU A 165 -15.85 0.00 -3.29
C LEU A 165 -16.55 1.36 -3.25
N GLU A 166 -16.91 1.85 -2.07
CA GLU A 166 -17.44 3.21 -1.88
C GLU A 166 -16.44 4.25 -2.39
N ARG A 167 -15.14 4.01 -2.18
CA ARG A 167 -14.09 4.91 -2.66
C ARG A 167 -13.74 4.70 -4.14
N PHE A 168 -13.85 3.48 -4.63
CA PHE A 168 -13.51 3.09 -6.00
C PHE A 168 -14.69 2.36 -6.66
N PRO A 169 -15.78 3.08 -6.99
CA PRO A 169 -17.04 2.48 -7.42
C PRO A 169 -16.91 1.67 -8.72
N LYS A 170 -16.01 2.09 -9.61
CA LYS A 170 -15.74 1.40 -10.88
C LYS A 170 -15.19 -0.03 -10.72
N LEU A 171 -14.63 -0.37 -9.55
CA LEU A 171 -14.16 -1.72 -9.25
C LEU A 171 -15.30 -2.68 -8.83
N LYS A 172 -16.52 -2.18 -8.63
CA LYS A 172 -17.66 -3.00 -8.23
C LYS A 172 -18.05 -4.00 -9.31
N GLU A 173 -17.93 -3.60 -10.57
CA GLU A 173 -18.33 -4.42 -11.72
C GLU A 173 -17.24 -5.39 -12.18
N THR A 174 -15.96 -5.00 -12.06
CA THR A 174 -14.83 -5.78 -12.56
C THR A 174 -14.20 -6.68 -11.51
N GLY A 175 -14.56 -6.48 -10.24
CA GLY A 175 -13.84 -7.04 -9.10
C GLY A 175 -12.40 -6.51 -9.02
N TYR A 176 -11.69 -6.87 -7.96
CA TYR A 176 -10.32 -6.45 -7.79
C TYR A 176 -9.49 -7.45 -7.00
N GLU A 177 -8.18 -7.42 -7.23
CA GLU A 177 -7.19 -8.04 -6.38
C GLU A 177 -6.35 -6.99 -5.63
N ILE A 178 -5.79 -7.39 -4.50
CA ILE A 178 -5.02 -6.52 -3.61
C ILE A 178 -3.55 -6.88 -3.71
N LEU A 179 -2.74 -5.90 -4.09
CA LEU A 179 -1.32 -6.08 -4.40
C LEU A 179 -0.46 -5.14 -3.56
N LEU A 180 0.75 -5.57 -3.24
CA LEU A 180 1.84 -4.70 -2.81
C LEU A 180 2.92 -4.66 -3.89
N PHE A 181 3.55 -3.50 -4.07
CA PHE A 181 4.69 -3.39 -4.98
C PHE A 181 6.00 -3.58 -4.21
N GLN A 182 6.76 -4.61 -4.59
CA GLN A 182 8.10 -4.86 -4.06
C GLN A 182 9.14 -4.20 -4.97
N ARG A 183 10.13 -3.53 -4.36
CA ARG A 183 11.28 -2.95 -5.07
C ARG A 183 12.50 -3.86 -4.89
N GLY A 184 13.28 -4.04 -5.95
CA GLY A 184 14.48 -4.90 -5.95
C GLY A 184 14.72 -5.49 -7.34
N ASP A 185 15.59 -6.51 -7.41
CA ASP A 185 15.89 -7.22 -8.66
C ASP A 185 14.64 -7.93 -9.20
N ASP A 186 13.82 -8.49 -8.31
CA ASP A 186 12.50 -9.05 -8.61
C ASP A 186 11.38 -8.03 -8.39
N SER A 187 11.55 -6.80 -8.90
CA SER A 187 10.53 -5.76 -8.73
C SER A 187 9.21 -6.15 -9.41
N GLY A 188 8.11 -6.02 -8.68
CA GLY A 188 6.80 -6.41 -9.20
C GLY A 188 5.68 -6.32 -8.19
N PHE A 189 4.46 -6.58 -8.66
CA PHE A 189 3.31 -6.72 -7.80
C PHE A 189 3.23 -8.11 -7.19
N VAL A 190 3.07 -8.16 -5.87
CA VAL A 190 2.84 -9.37 -5.09
C VAL A 190 1.42 -9.31 -4.56
N ASN A 191 0.62 -10.33 -4.88
CA ASN A 191 -0.72 -10.48 -4.33
C ASN A 191 -0.61 -10.89 -2.87
N ILE A 192 -1.19 -10.08 -1.98
CA ILE A 192 -1.10 -10.35 -0.54
C ILE A 192 -2.16 -11.35 -0.05
N GLY A 193 -3.08 -11.81 -0.89
CA GLY A 193 -3.88 -13.04 -0.73
C GLY A 193 -4.18 -13.44 0.72
N GLY A 194 -5.07 -12.72 1.40
CA GLY A 194 -5.39 -12.98 2.81
C GLY A 194 -6.78 -12.48 3.22
N PRO A 195 -7.18 -12.72 4.48
CA PRO A 195 -8.43 -12.19 5.01
C PRO A 195 -8.36 -10.66 4.97
N GLN A 196 -9.16 -10.02 4.11
CA GLN A 196 -9.13 -8.57 3.84
C GLN A 196 -9.75 -7.76 5.00
N THR A 197 -9.33 -8.02 6.23
CA THR A 197 -9.70 -7.26 7.42
C THR A 197 -8.76 -6.06 7.59
N ALA A 198 -9.23 -5.01 8.26
CA ALA A 198 -8.44 -3.79 8.47
C ALA A 198 -7.12 -4.07 9.20
N ARG A 199 -7.15 -4.94 10.22
CA ARG A 199 -5.94 -5.32 10.98
C ARG A 199 -4.93 -6.01 10.09
N TRP A 200 -5.37 -6.99 9.31
CA TRP A 200 -4.48 -7.72 8.41
C TRP A 200 -3.90 -6.82 7.31
N LEU A 201 -4.72 -5.95 6.70
CA LEU A 201 -4.25 -4.99 5.70
C LEU A 201 -3.21 -4.03 6.30
N LYS A 202 -3.41 -3.59 7.54
CA LYS A 202 -2.44 -2.76 8.26
C LYS A 202 -1.14 -3.50 8.50
N ASP A 203 -1.20 -4.74 8.95
CA ASP A 203 0.00 -5.52 9.27
C ASP A 203 0.77 -5.93 8.01
N ALA A 204 0.06 -6.28 6.92
CA ALA A 204 0.66 -6.65 5.65
C ALA A 204 1.26 -5.46 4.90
N ALA A 205 0.54 -4.34 4.80
CA ALA A 205 1.00 -3.17 4.06
C ALA A 205 1.92 -2.26 4.89
N GLY A 206 1.72 -2.20 6.21
CA GLY A 206 2.40 -1.25 7.08
C GLY A 206 2.19 0.20 6.61
N CYS A 207 3.25 0.79 6.06
CA CYS A 207 3.24 2.14 5.49
C CYS A 207 3.26 2.15 3.93
N ALA A 208 3.24 0.98 3.30
CA ALA A 208 3.28 0.85 1.85
C ALA A 208 1.95 1.24 1.20
N LYS A 209 2.00 1.55 -0.10
CA LYS A 209 0.81 1.73 -0.92
C LYS A 209 0.25 0.37 -1.33
N ILE A 210 -1.05 0.21 -1.16
CA ILE A 210 -1.80 -0.95 -1.62
C ILE A 210 -2.32 -0.64 -3.02
N TYR A 211 -2.12 -1.56 -3.95
CA TYR A 211 -2.61 -1.42 -5.32
C TYR A 211 -3.82 -2.32 -5.52
N LEU A 212 -4.88 -1.76 -6.10
CA LEU A 212 -6.09 -2.47 -6.48
C LEU A 212 -6.06 -2.67 -7.99
N ARG A 213 -5.91 -3.92 -8.43
CA ARG A 213 -5.89 -4.25 -9.87
C ARG A 213 -7.23 -4.87 -10.26
N PRO A 214 -7.88 -4.41 -11.34
CA PRO A 214 -9.10 -5.02 -11.85
C PRO A 214 -8.86 -6.51 -12.18
N LEU A 215 -9.84 -7.37 -11.88
CA LEU A 215 -9.67 -8.82 -12.05
C LEU A 215 -10.26 -9.36 -13.35
N GLN A 216 -11.40 -8.82 -13.79
CA GLN A 216 -12.16 -9.38 -14.91
C GLN A 216 -12.02 -8.60 -16.21
N LYS A 217 -11.90 -7.27 -16.12
CA LYS A 217 -11.87 -6.37 -17.27
C LYS A 217 -11.13 -5.08 -16.90
N ASP A 218 -10.47 -4.47 -17.88
CA ASP A 218 -9.93 -3.13 -17.77
C ASP A 218 -11.04 -2.12 -17.49
N VAL A 219 -10.75 -1.16 -16.64
CA VAL A 219 -11.69 -0.13 -16.21
C VAL A 219 -11.52 1.10 -17.09
N ASP A 220 -12.65 1.60 -17.59
CA ASP A 220 -12.68 2.81 -18.40
C ASP A 220 -12.26 4.05 -17.58
N MET A 221 -11.40 4.87 -18.19
CA MET A 221 -10.92 6.12 -17.63
C MET A 221 -11.85 7.31 -17.93
N GLY A 222 -13.00 7.09 -18.57
CA GLY A 222 -14.05 8.10 -18.74
C GLY A 222 -14.41 8.81 -17.43
N LEU A 223 -14.70 10.10 -17.50
CA LEU A 223 -15.07 10.89 -16.31
C LEU A 223 -16.31 10.29 -15.65
N ILE A 224 -16.33 10.28 -14.32
CA ILE A 224 -17.55 9.95 -13.58
C ILE A 224 -18.44 11.18 -13.70
N ASP A 225 -19.35 11.18 -14.67
CA ASP A 225 -20.39 12.20 -14.79
C ASP A 225 -21.23 12.13 -13.52
N SER A 226 -21.02 13.11 -12.63
CA SER A 226 -21.70 13.21 -11.35
C SER A 226 -22.98 14.03 -11.58
N ASP A 227 -23.93 13.48 -12.34
CA ASP A 227 -25.12 14.18 -12.84
C ASP A 227 -26.42 13.87 -12.05
N ASP A 228 -26.33 13.58 -10.75
CA ASP A 228 -27.53 13.37 -9.92
C ASP A 228 -27.42 14.12 -8.57
N GLU A 229 -27.68 15.42 -8.63
CA GLU A 229 -28.04 16.25 -7.47
C GLU A 229 -29.58 16.22 -7.34
N PRO A 230 -30.16 15.51 -6.35
CA PRO A 230 -31.59 15.60 -6.12
C PRO A 230 -31.89 16.95 -5.44
N GLN A 231 -32.65 17.80 -6.14
CA GLN A 231 -33.28 18.99 -5.57
C GLN A 231 -34.39 18.66 -4.56
#